data_AF-A0A915D1W7-F1
#
_entry.id   AF-A0A915D1W7-F1
#
_cell.length_a   1.000
_cell.length_b   1.000
_cell.length_c   1.000
_cell.angle_alpha   90.00
_cell.angle_beta   90.00
_cell.angle_gamma   90.00
#
_symmetry.space_group_name_H-M   'P 1'
#
loop_
_entity.id
_entity.type
_entity.pdbx_description
1 polymer ?
#
loop_
_entity_poly.entity_id
_entity_poly.type
_entity_poly.pdbx_seq_one_letter_code
_entity_poly.pdbx_strand_id
1 'polypeptide(L)'
;MQKSLKLACPAPKPSCCPAFESHVASKVLCSSSRVHGFHPKKRSKRHRGKVKAFPKDDPSKPVHLTAFIGYKAGMSHIVRDVDKLGSKVHKKEVVEAVTILETPPMIVVGVTVFAEHLAEDCKRRFYKNWYKSKKKAFTKYAKKWQDEEGQKSIESDLNKIKKYCSVVRVIAHTQMKLMKHRNKKAHIMEIQVNGGTIAQKVDWAKEHFEKQIPVESIFAQDEMIDCIGVTKGKGFKELPAVGIPRSFLVKLTRFTVARAGQKGYHHRTEINKKIYRIGKSCLTEPGKQNGSTEFDITVKSVNPMGGFPLWFGESRLCYDPRLLYWFQEASYHSSKVVGESDKRFAYEKIALKWIDTSSKFGHGRFQTRAEKKAFMGKLKKDLIAEGN
;
A
#
# COMPACT_ATOMS: atom_id res chain seq x y z
N MET A 1 -26.59 -69.63 -38.36
CA MET A 1 -26.16 -69.08 -39.67
C MET A 1 -25.18 -67.94 -39.41
N GLN A 2 -23.88 -68.24 -39.50
CA GLN A 2 -22.78 -67.26 -39.41
C GLN A 2 -22.50 -66.69 -40.81
N LYS A 3 -22.25 -65.39 -40.90
CA LYS A 3 -21.52 -64.78 -42.02
C LYS A 3 -20.37 -63.94 -41.46
N SER A 4 -19.18 -64.52 -41.55
CA SER A 4 -17.88 -63.86 -41.37
C SER A 4 -17.51 -63.11 -42.65
N LEU A 5 -17.34 -61.79 -42.56
CA LEU A 5 -16.69 -60.99 -43.60
C LEU A 5 -15.38 -60.46 -43.05
N LYS A 6 -14.28 -61.15 -43.39
CA LYS A 6 -12.91 -60.63 -43.29
C LYS A 6 -12.70 -59.67 -44.46
N LEU A 7 -12.60 -58.38 -44.17
CA LEU A 7 -12.19 -57.36 -45.15
C LEU A 7 -10.65 -57.34 -45.23
N ALA A 8 -10.15 -57.49 -46.46
CA ALA A 8 -8.74 -57.52 -46.80
C ALA A 8 -8.08 -56.14 -46.60
N CYS A 9 -6.83 -56.15 -46.13
CA CYS A 9 -5.95 -54.98 -46.13
C CYS A 9 -5.42 -54.69 -47.55
N PRO A 10 -5.43 -53.43 -48.01
CA PRO A 10 -4.46 -52.95 -48.98
C PRO A 10 -3.24 -52.31 -48.28
N ALA A 11 -2.06 -52.62 -48.81
CA ALA A 11 -0.73 -52.18 -48.37
C ALA A 11 -0.50 -50.65 -48.56
N PRO A 12 0.58 -50.07 -48.00
CA PRO A 12 0.64 -48.68 -47.56
C PRO A 12 0.87 -47.70 -48.71
N LYS A 13 0.19 -46.54 -48.67
CA LYS A 13 0.55 -45.39 -49.52
C LYS A 13 1.54 -44.49 -48.77
N PRO A 14 2.58 -43.99 -49.48
CA PRO A 14 3.73 -43.34 -48.87
C PRO A 14 3.37 -42.04 -48.17
N SER A 15 4.08 -41.82 -47.07
CA SER A 15 4.10 -40.62 -46.24
C SER A 15 4.35 -39.35 -47.07
N CYS A 16 3.27 -38.68 -47.46
CA CYS A 16 3.33 -37.33 -48.04
C CYS A 16 2.52 -36.36 -47.18
N CYS A 17 2.90 -36.25 -45.90
CA CYS A 17 2.80 -34.97 -45.21
C CYS A 17 4.24 -34.50 -45.04
N PRO A 18 4.73 -33.54 -45.83
CA PRO A 18 5.87 -32.78 -45.35
C PRO A 18 5.40 -32.20 -44.02
N ALA A 19 6.06 -32.60 -42.93
CA ALA A 19 6.07 -31.81 -41.74
C ALA A 19 6.58 -30.44 -42.20
N PHE A 20 5.65 -29.53 -42.50
CA PHE A 20 5.96 -28.12 -42.62
C PHE A 20 6.25 -27.69 -41.18
N GLU A 21 7.44 -28.06 -40.71
CA GLU A 21 8.21 -27.26 -39.79
C GLU A 21 8.37 -25.90 -40.47
N SER A 22 7.30 -25.10 -40.35
CA SER A 22 7.40 -23.67 -40.51
C SER A 22 8.17 -23.18 -39.28
N HIS A 23 9.47 -23.47 -39.29
CA HIS A 23 10.48 -22.61 -38.73
C HIS A 23 10.42 -21.28 -39.50
N VAL A 24 9.32 -20.52 -39.31
CA VAL A 24 9.43 -19.07 -39.31
C VAL A 24 10.17 -18.76 -38.01
N ALA A 25 11.48 -19.05 -38.02
CA ALA A 25 12.38 -18.41 -37.11
C ALA A 25 12.12 -16.92 -37.28
N SER A 26 11.77 -16.26 -36.19
CA SER A 26 11.71 -14.81 -36.18
C SER A 26 13.01 -14.31 -36.78
N LYS A 27 12.95 -13.59 -37.92
CA LYS A 27 14.15 -13.09 -38.62
C LYS A 27 15.06 -12.25 -37.71
N VAL A 28 14.49 -11.74 -36.61
CA VAL A 28 15.19 -11.03 -35.53
C VAL A 28 14.59 -11.47 -34.19
N LEU A 29 15.45 -11.78 -33.21
CA LEU A 29 15.00 -12.01 -31.83
C LEU A 29 14.48 -10.70 -31.23
N CYS A 30 13.22 -10.69 -30.82
CA CYS A 30 12.62 -9.58 -30.10
C CYS A 30 12.16 -10.06 -28.72
N SER A 31 12.43 -9.26 -27.68
CA SER A 31 11.94 -9.53 -26.34
C SER A 31 10.42 -9.59 -26.33
N SER A 32 9.83 -10.50 -25.55
CA SER A 32 8.38 -10.52 -25.36
C SER A 32 7.90 -9.15 -24.86
N SER A 33 6.89 -8.61 -25.54
CA SER A 33 6.33 -7.30 -25.21
C SER A 33 5.71 -7.22 -23.80
N ARG A 34 5.46 -8.37 -23.15
CA ARG A 34 4.72 -8.42 -21.89
C ARG A 34 5.22 -9.50 -20.93
N VAL A 35 5.24 -9.14 -19.65
CA VAL A 35 5.50 -10.06 -18.54
C VAL A 35 4.25 -10.90 -18.25
N HIS A 36 4.36 -12.22 -18.40
CA HIS A 36 3.25 -13.17 -18.22
C HIS A 36 2.89 -13.45 -16.76
N GLY A 37 3.82 -13.25 -15.82
CA GLY A 37 3.57 -13.44 -14.38
C GLY A 37 2.49 -12.52 -13.78
N PHE A 38 2.08 -11.49 -14.52
CA PHE A 38 0.98 -10.58 -14.13
C PHE A 38 -0.35 -10.87 -14.81
N HIS A 39 -0.48 -12.02 -15.50
CA HIS A 39 -1.75 -12.53 -16.00
C HIS A 39 -2.54 -13.19 -14.85
N PRO A 40 -3.88 -13.07 -14.79
CA PRO A 40 -4.79 -12.31 -15.66
C PRO A 40 -4.79 -10.80 -15.38
N LYS A 41 -4.79 -9.99 -16.44
CA LYS A 41 -4.89 -8.52 -16.37
C LYS A 41 -6.36 -8.09 -16.25
N LYS A 42 -6.94 -8.31 -15.07
CA LYS A 42 -8.32 -7.96 -14.73
C LYS A 42 -8.39 -6.94 -13.60
N ARG A 43 -9.57 -6.33 -13.46
CA ARG A 43 -9.91 -5.45 -12.33
C ARG A 43 -9.73 -6.21 -11.00
N SER A 44 -9.01 -5.61 -10.05
CA SER A 44 -8.89 -6.12 -8.68
C SER A 44 -10.28 -6.28 -8.06
N LYS A 45 -10.53 -7.39 -7.36
CA LYS A 45 -11.80 -7.62 -6.64
C LYS A 45 -11.95 -6.69 -5.43
N ARG A 46 -10.83 -6.24 -4.86
CA ARG A 46 -10.79 -5.38 -3.67
C ARG A 46 -10.20 -4.02 -4.06
N HIS A 47 -10.76 -2.95 -3.51
CA HIS A 47 -10.22 -1.59 -3.66
C HIS A 47 -8.86 -1.43 -2.98
N ARG A 48 -8.65 -2.21 -1.92
CA ARG A 48 -7.46 -2.13 -1.05
C ARG A 48 -6.50 -3.26 -1.42
N GLY A 49 -5.19 -3.05 -1.24
CA GLY A 49 -4.19 -4.11 -1.33
C GLY A 49 -4.52 -5.29 -0.38
N LYS A 50 -4.32 -6.54 -0.81
CA LYS A 50 -4.32 -7.67 0.14
C LYS A 50 -2.87 -8.12 0.30
N VAL A 51 -2.40 -8.19 1.54
CA VAL A 51 -1.13 -8.87 1.86
C VAL A 51 -1.36 -10.36 1.61
N LYS A 52 -0.67 -10.92 0.62
CA LYS A 52 -0.80 -12.34 0.24
C LYS A 52 0.22 -13.22 0.95
N ALA A 53 1.41 -12.67 1.18
CA ALA A 53 2.49 -13.29 1.93
C ALA A 53 2.99 -12.25 2.92
N PHE A 54 3.23 -12.68 4.15
CA PHE A 54 3.82 -11.89 5.22
C PHE A 54 5.29 -12.30 5.38
N PRO A 55 6.12 -11.49 6.06
CA PRO A 55 7.46 -11.90 6.43
C PRO A 55 7.44 -13.23 7.17
N LYS A 56 8.50 -14.02 6.98
CA LYS A 56 8.71 -15.26 7.74
C LYS A 56 8.81 -14.93 9.22
N ASP A 57 8.35 -15.86 10.04
CA ASP A 57 8.27 -15.69 11.48
C ASP A 57 9.54 -16.21 12.14
N ASP A 58 10.20 -15.35 12.92
CA ASP A 58 11.42 -15.66 13.66
C ASP A 58 11.12 -15.57 15.17
N PRO A 59 11.00 -16.70 15.89
CA PRO A 59 10.62 -16.70 17.31
C PRO A 59 11.61 -16.01 18.25
N SER A 60 12.87 -15.80 17.83
CA SER A 60 13.89 -15.13 18.62
C SER A 60 13.70 -13.60 18.70
N LYS A 61 13.02 -13.01 17.72
CA LYS A 61 12.76 -11.57 17.68
C LYS A 61 11.60 -11.24 18.64
N PRO A 62 11.56 -10.02 19.23
CA PRO A 62 10.42 -9.61 20.05
C PRO A 62 9.13 -9.56 19.23
N VAL A 63 8.00 -9.71 19.92
CA VAL A 63 6.66 -9.69 19.30
C VAL A 63 6.43 -8.33 18.62
N HIS A 64 6.13 -8.34 17.32
CA HIS A 64 5.90 -7.11 16.55
C HIS A 64 4.90 -7.33 15.41
N LEU A 65 4.34 -6.22 14.92
CA LEU A 65 3.48 -6.22 13.74
C LEU A 65 4.27 -6.13 12.44
N THR A 66 3.68 -6.66 11.38
CA THR A 66 4.34 -6.81 10.08
C THR A 66 3.75 -5.92 8.99
N ALA A 67 2.60 -5.28 9.23
CA ALA A 67 1.94 -4.46 8.22
C ALA A 67 1.11 -3.33 8.83
N PHE A 68 0.87 -2.30 8.03
CA PHE A 68 0.10 -1.11 8.36
C PHE A 68 -0.66 -0.61 7.12
N ILE A 69 -1.74 0.16 7.30
CA ILE A 69 -2.42 0.84 6.19
C ILE A 69 -2.05 2.31 6.18
N GLY A 70 -1.56 2.78 5.02
CA GLY A 70 -1.34 4.18 4.73
C GLY A 70 -2.21 4.67 3.57
N TYR A 71 -2.46 5.96 3.52
CA TYR A 71 -3.17 6.59 2.41
C TYR A 71 -2.23 7.54 1.67
N LYS A 72 -2.22 7.46 0.34
CA LYS A 72 -1.40 8.37 -0.47
C LYS A 72 -1.96 9.79 -0.38
N ALA A 73 -1.24 10.71 0.24
CA ALA A 73 -1.61 12.12 0.26
C ALA A 73 -1.11 12.86 -0.99
N GLY A 74 0.13 12.60 -1.42
CA GLY A 74 0.73 13.31 -2.55
C GLY A 74 2.17 12.90 -2.84
N MET A 75 2.86 13.70 -3.66
CA MET A 75 4.28 13.54 -3.96
C MET A 75 4.98 14.90 -3.87
N SER A 76 6.25 14.88 -3.46
CA SER A 76 7.15 16.02 -3.49
C SER A 76 8.54 15.56 -3.93
N HIS A 77 9.53 16.42 -3.80
CA HIS A 77 10.93 16.04 -3.93
C HIS A 77 11.72 16.52 -2.69
N ILE A 78 12.85 15.87 -2.46
CA ILE A 78 13.76 16.18 -1.37
C ILE A 78 15.18 16.38 -1.92
N VAL A 79 16.02 17.02 -1.11
CA VAL A 79 17.47 17.03 -1.30
C VAL A 79 18.10 16.27 -0.15
N ARG A 80 19.05 15.40 -0.50
CA ARG A 80 19.90 14.68 0.46
C ARG A 80 21.29 14.48 -0.12
N ASP A 81 22.25 14.23 0.75
CA ASP A 81 23.55 13.72 0.32
C ASP A 81 23.48 12.22 0.06
N VAL A 82 24.22 11.77 -0.94
CA VAL A 82 24.31 10.35 -1.29
C VAL A 82 25.60 9.75 -0.76
N ASP A 83 25.48 8.83 0.20
CA ASP A 83 26.62 8.08 0.73
C ASP A 83 26.79 6.72 0.01
N LYS A 84 27.29 6.78 -1.23
CA LYS A 84 27.60 5.59 -2.03
C LYS A 84 29.02 5.60 -2.54
N LEU A 85 29.96 4.99 -1.79
CA LEU A 85 31.35 4.84 -2.23
C LEU A 85 31.41 4.17 -3.62
N GLY A 86 32.25 4.68 -4.50
CA GLY A 86 32.38 4.23 -5.89
C GLY A 86 31.41 4.88 -6.88
N SER A 87 30.43 5.66 -6.42
CA SER A 87 29.53 6.43 -7.29
C SER A 87 30.08 7.83 -7.61
N LYS A 88 29.85 8.32 -8.83
CA LYS A 88 30.16 9.71 -9.23
C LYS A 88 29.38 10.77 -8.42
N VAL A 89 28.30 10.35 -7.78
CA VAL A 89 27.44 11.18 -6.92
C VAL A 89 27.72 11.01 -5.42
N HIS A 90 28.79 10.30 -5.04
CA HIS A 90 29.17 10.17 -3.64
C HIS A 90 29.43 11.55 -3.02
N LYS A 91 28.83 11.81 -1.84
CA LYS A 91 28.89 13.11 -1.13
C LYS A 91 28.41 14.31 -1.95
N LYS A 92 27.59 14.07 -2.97
CA LYS A 92 26.89 15.13 -3.71
C LYS A 92 25.42 15.14 -3.34
N GLU A 93 24.85 16.33 -3.42
CA GLU A 93 23.42 16.53 -3.25
C GLU A 93 22.67 15.97 -4.45
N VAL A 94 21.66 15.15 -4.17
CA VAL A 94 20.77 14.60 -5.19
C VAL A 94 19.34 14.95 -4.84
N VAL A 95 18.60 15.37 -5.86
CA VAL A 95 17.16 15.59 -5.78
C VAL A 95 16.45 14.27 -6.05
N GLU A 96 15.69 13.79 -5.07
CA GLU A 96 14.92 12.55 -5.20
C GLU A 96 13.43 12.80 -5.05
N ALA A 97 12.65 12.18 -5.94
CA ALA A 97 11.20 12.25 -5.90
C ALA A 97 10.64 11.30 -4.85
N VAL A 98 9.66 11.78 -4.11
CA VAL A 98 9.12 11.11 -2.93
C VAL A 98 7.61 11.23 -2.84
N THR A 99 6.98 10.25 -2.19
CA THR A 99 5.54 10.09 -2.01
C THR A 99 5.27 10.15 -0.54
N ILE A 100 4.34 11.00 -0.17
CA ILE A 100 3.94 11.20 1.21
C ILE A 100 2.72 10.34 1.48
N LEU A 101 2.85 9.47 2.48
CA LEU A 101 1.76 8.65 2.99
C LEU A 101 1.27 9.20 4.31
N GLU A 102 -0.04 9.45 4.40
CA GLU A 102 -0.75 9.75 5.63
C GLU A 102 -1.19 8.44 6.28
N THR A 103 -0.73 8.19 7.49
CA THR A 103 -0.93 6.92 8.18
C THR A 103 -1.61 7.17 9.53
N PRO A 104 -2.94 7.28 9.58
CA PRO A 104 -3.65 7.44 10.85
C PRO A 104 -3.40 6.20 11.72
N PRO A 105 -3.33 6.34 13.06
CA PRO A 105 -3.12 5.21 13.95
C PRO A 105 -4.20 4.14 13.75
N MET A 106 -3.78 2.88 13.82
CA MET A 106 -4.67 1.73 13.66
C MET A 106 -5.16 1.24 15.01
N ILE A 107 -6.41 0.78 15.10
CA ILE A 107 -6.96 0.17 16.32
C ILE A 107 -7.02 -1.34 16.10
N VAL A 108 -6.47 -2.11 17.03
CA VAL A 108 -6.62 -3.57 17.03
C VAL A 108 -7.96 -3.93 17.65
N VAL A 109 -8.71 -4.76 16.93
CA VAL A 109 -10.10 -5.10 17.25
C VAL A 109 -10.30 -6.60 17.47
N GLY A 110 -9.32 -7.45 17.15
CA GLY A 110 -9.43 -8.87 17.46
C GLY A 110 -8.29 -9.72 16.93
N VAL A 111 -8.33 -11.02 17.20
CA VAL A 111 -7.44 -12.05 16.60
C VAL A 111 -8.25 -13.19 15.98
N THR A 112 -9.46 -13.42 16.49
CA THR A 112 -10.56 -14.27 16.01
C THR A 112 -11.73 -14.03 16.98
N VAL A 113 -11.37 -13.92 18.26
CA VAL A 113 -12.09 -13.18 19.29
C VAL A 113 -12.05 -11.68 18.97
N PHE A 114 -13.19 -11.00 19.10
CA PHE A 114 -13.32 -9.55 18.92
C PHE A 114 -13.25 -8.82 20.26
N ALA A 115 -12.77 -7.58 20.25
CA ALA A 115 -12.79 -6.68 21.40
C ALA A 115 -14.23 -6.35 21.82
N GLU A 116 -14.38 -5.83 23.03
CA GLU A 116 -15.68 -5.47 23.59
C GLU A 116 -16.29 -4.27 22.85
N HIS A 117 -15.49 -3.22 22.70
CA HIS A 117 -15.90 -1.97 22.09
C HIS A 117 -15.34 -1.82 20.68
N LEU A 118 -16.21 -2.07 19.70
CA LEU A 118 -15.92 -1.76 18.31
C LEU A 118 -16.34 -0.33 17.95
N ALA A 119 -15.38 0.44 17.44
CA ALA A 119 -15.62 1.77 16.89
C ALA A 119 -16.69 1.77 15.79
N GLU A 120 -17.47 2.85 15.73
CA GLU A 120 -18.54 3.02 14.73
C GLU A 120 -18.01 2.87 13.29
N ASP A 121 -16.82 3.39 13.01
CA ASP A 121 -16.20 3.33 11.67
C ASP A 121 -15.91 1.88 11.24
N CYS A 122 -15.56 1.02 12.20
CA CYS A 122 -15.39 -0.41 12.00
C CYS A 122 -16.74 -1.10 11.75
N LYS A 123 -17.75 -0.80 12.59
CA LYS A 123 -19.13 -1.32 12.42
C LYS A 123 -19.73 -0.94 11.07
N ARG A 124 -19.44 0.27 10.55
CA ARG A 124 -19.85 0.72 9.21
C ARG A 124 -19.37 -0.18 8.08
N ARG A 125 -18.31 -0.97 8.28
CA ARG A 125 -17.80 -1.90 7.27
C ARG A 125 -18.72 -3.09 7.02
N PHE A 126 -19.50 -3.48 8.03
CA PHE A 126 -20.44 -4.61 7.98
C PHE A 126 -21.79 -4.24 7.34
N TYR A 127 -21.98 -2.95 7.01
CA TYR A 127 -23.20 -2.47 6.35
C TYR A 127 -22.89 -1.85 4.99
N LYS A 128 -23.69 -2.21 3.97
CA LYS A 128 -23.69 -1.48 2.70
C LYS A 128 -24.29 -0.08 2.90
N ASN A 129 -25.48 -0.02 3.47
CA ASN A 129 -26.17 1.22 3.85
C ASN A 129 -26.24 1.34 5.38
N TRP A 130 -25.42 2.22 5.95
CA TRP A 130 -25.36 2.45 7.40
C TRP A 130 -26.62 3.17 7.92
N TYR A 131 -27.08 4.18 7.19
CA TYR A 131 -28.13 5.09 7.66
C TYR A 131 -29.52 4.43 7.68
N LYS A 132 -29.80 3.50 6.77
CA LYS A 132 -31.05 2.71 6.77
C LYS A 132 -30.99 1.45 7.65
N SER A 133 -29.86 1.18 8.29
CA SER A 133 -29.71 -0.03 9.10
C SER A 133 -30.04 0.21 10.57
N LYS A 134 -30.44 -0.85 11.29
CA LYS A 134 -30.63 -0.83 12.75
C LYS A 134 -29.30 -0.81 13.54
N LYS A 135 -28.13 -0.84 12.86
CA LYS A 135 -26.78 -0.74 13.45
C LYS A 135 -26.47 -1.76 14.58
N LYS A 136 -27.04 -2.97 14.51
CA LYS A 136 -26.90 -4.04 15.53
C LYS A 136 -25.65 -4.92 15.38
N ALA A 137 -24.64 -4.53 14.59
CA ALA A 137 -23.43 -5.32 14.41
C ALA A 137 -22.64 -5.38 15.73
N PHE A 138 -22.22 -6.58 16.12
CA PHE A 138 -21.45 -6.90 17.34
C PHE A 138 -22.13 -6.59 18.68
N THR A 139 -23.41 -6.18 18.72
CA THR A 139 -24.08 -5.86 19.99
C THR A 139 -24.23 -7.09 20.90
N LYS A 140 -24.59 -8.25 20.34
CA LYS A 140 -24.64 -9.51 21.10
C LYS A 140 -23.26 -10.02 21.52
N TYR A 141 -22.23 -9.72 20.72
CA TYR A 141 -20.88 -10.16 21.00
C TYR A 141 -20.27 -9.35 22.16
N ALA A 142 -20.49 -8.03 22.17
CA ALA A 142 -20.06 -7.16 23.26
C ALA A 142 -20.64 -7.60 24.62
N LYS A 143 -21.90 -8.07 24.65
CA LYS A 143 -22.52 -8.59 25.88
C LYS A 143 -21.78 -9.80 26.49
N LYS A 144 -21.10 -10.62 25.66
CA LYS A 144 -20.31 -11.75 26.17
C LYS A 144 -19.14 -11.34 27.07
N TRP A 145 -18.65 -10.10 26.93
CA TRP A 145 -17.62 -9.59 27.82
C TRP A 145 -18.17 -9.19 29.19
N GLN A 146 -19.49 -8.98 29.29
CA GLN A 146 -20.17 -8.62 30.54
C GLN A 146 -20.67 -9.87 31.29
N ASP A 147 -21.03 -10.93 30.58
CA ASP A 147 -21.50 -12.19 31.16
C ASP A 147 -20.31 -13.09 31.57
N GLU A 148 -20.33 -13.68 32.78
CA GLU A 148 -19.26 -14.58 33.26
C GLU A 148 -19.07 -15.81 32.38
N GLU A 149 -20.17 -16.42 31.91
CA GLU A 149 -20.13 -17.54 30.96
C GLU A 149 -19.53 -17.12 29.61
N GLY A 150 -19.81 -15.88 29.19
CA GLY A 150 -19.27 -15.29 27.98
C GLY A 150 -17.75 -15.09 28.07
N GLN A 151 -17.26 -14.58 29.19
CA GLN A 151 -15.82 -14.43 29.45
C GLN A 151 -15.11 -15.78 29.44
N LYS A 152 -15.65 -16.80 30.12
CA LYS A 152 -15.11 -18.17 30.08
C LYS A 152 -15.05 -18.72 28.66
N SER A 153 -16.05 -18.43 27.82
CA SER A 153 -16.04 -18.83 26.41
C SER A 153 -14.93 -18.15 25.60
N ILE A 154 -14.69 -16.86 25.86
CA ILE A 154 -13.64 -16.08 25.21
C ILE A 154 -12.25 -16.58 25.61
N GLU A 155 -12.04 -16.84 26.91
CA GLU A 155 -10.79 -17.38 27.42
C GLU A 155 -10.52 -18.78 26.89
N SER A 156 -11.54 -19.62 26.80
CA SER A 156 -11.44 -20.94 26.15
C SER A 156 -10.98 -20.82 24.70
N ASP A 157 -11.54 -19.88 23.94
CA ASP A 157 -11.14 -19.65 22.55
C ASP A 157 -9.71 -19.11 22.43
N LEU A 158 -9.29 -18.19 23.31
CA LEU A 158 -7.90 -17.73 23.38
C LEU A 158 -6.94 -18.88 23.71
N ASN A 159 -7.30 -19.76 24.63
CA ASN A 159 -6.51 -20.94 25.00
C ASN A 159 -6.41 -21.95 23.85
N LYS A 160 -7.48 -22.13 23.05
CA LYS A 160 -7.42 -22.92 21.82
C LYS A 160 -6.43 -22.34 20.82
N ILE A 161 -6.41 -21.00 20.66
CA ILE A 161 -5.45 -20.33 19.76
C ILE A 161 -4.01 -20.59 20.23
N LYS A 162 -3.74 -20.47 21.53
CA LYS A 162 -2.40 -20.75 22.08
C LYS A 162 -1.94 -22.19 21.85
N LYS A 163 -2.85 -23.16 21.89
CA LYS A 163 -2.53 -24.59 21.78
C LYS A 163 -2.39 -25.08 20.33
N TYR A 164 -3.28 -24.66 19.44
CA TYR A 164 -3.42 -25.29 18.12
C TYR A 164 -2.95 -24.42 16.95
N CYS A 165 -2.93 -23.09 17.10
CA CYS A 165 -2.63 -22.21 15.98
C CYS A 165 -1.13 -22.04 15.80
N SER A 166 -0.62 -22.22 14.57
CA SER A 166 0.77 -21.94 14.22
C SER A 166 1.02 -20.46 13.92
N VAL A 167 0.02 -19.76 13.35
CA VAL A 167 0.15 -18.36 12.92
C VAL A 167 -0.98 -17.54 13.53
N VAL A 168 -0.61 -16.48 14.26
CA VAL A 168 -1.53 -15.55 14.90
C VAL A 168 -1.62 -14.27 14.06
N ARG A 169 -2.85 -13.82 13.76
CA ARG A 169 -3.12 -12.59 13.00
C ARG A 169 -4.08 -11.71 13.77
N VAL A 170 -3.72 -10.44 13.95
CA VAL A 170 -4.61 -9.42 14.52
C VAL A 170 -5.46 -8.78 13.43
N ILE A 171 -6.73 -8.58 13.71
CA ILE A 171 -7.66 -7.77 12.94
C ILE A 171 -7.53 -6.34 13.43
N ALA A 172 -7.03 -5.46 12.59
CA ALA A 172 -6.90 -4.05 12.88
C ALA A 172 -7.64 -3.21 11.84
N HIS A 173 -8.08 -2.01 12.21
CA HIS A 173 -8.69 -1.08 11.27
C HIS A 173 -8.12 0.33 11.38
N THR A 174 -8.18 1.06 10.28
CA THR A 174 -7.82 2.48 10.25
C THR A 174 -8.91 3.34 10.87
N GLN A 175 -8.52 4.52 11.36
CA GLN A 175 -9.45 5.54 11.82
C GLN A 175 -9.75 6.53 10.69
N MET A 176 -10.90 6.37 10.04
CA MET A 176 -11.27 7.23 8.91
C MET A 176 -11.82 8.58 9.34
N LYS A 177 -12.34 8.73 10.57
CA LYS A 177 -12.78 10.02 11.11
C LYS A 177 -11.65 11.05 11.24
N LEU A 178 -10.43 10.60 11.53
CA LEU A 178 -9.25 11.48 11.59
C LEU A 178 -8.91 12.03 10.21
N MET A 179 -9.15 11.22 9.18
CA MET A 179 -8.95 11.60 7.80
C MET A 179 -10.16 12.44 7.35
N LYS A 180 -9.96 13.66 6.86
CA LYS A 180 -11.05 14.53 6.35
C LYS A 180 -11.60 14.08 4.98
N HIS A 181 -11.71 12.77 4.75
CA HIS A 181 -12.28 12.20 3.54
C HIS A 181 -13.80 12.06 3.61
N ARG A 182 -14.43 12.05 2.44
CA ARG A 182 -15.86 11.72 2.30
C ARG A 182 -16.18 10.30 2.77
N ASN A 183 -15.22 9.37 2.69
CA ASN A 183 -15.42 7.99 3.10
C ASN A 183 -15.32 7.84 4.63
N LYS A 184 -16.43 7.43 5.26
CA LYS A 184 -16.53 7.19 6.71
C LYS A 184 -16.34 5.71 7.11
N LYS A 185 -16.12 4.80 6.15
CA LYS A 185 -16.00 3.35 6.43
C LYS A 185 -14.53 2.99 6.67
N ALA A 186 -14.23 2.43 7.85
CA ALA A 186 -12.88 1.97 8.15
C ALA A 186 -12.41 0.85 7.20
N HIS A 187 -11.11 0.84 6.95
CA HIS A 187 -10.45 -0.23 6.23
C HIS A 187 -9.91 -1.23 7.25
N ILE A 188 -10.57 -2.39 7.33
CA ILE A 188 -10.16 -3.52 8.20
C ILE A 188 -9.10 -4.36 7.50
N MET A 189 -8.06 -4.80 8.18
CA MET A 189 -7.09 -5.77 7.68
C MET A 189 -6.69 -6.77 8.76
N GLU A 190 -6.18 -7.91 8.31
CA GLU A 190 -5.45 -8.83 9.16
C GLU A 190 -3.96 -8.52 9.02
N ILE A 191 -3.25 -8.44 10.15
CA ILE A 191 -1.81 -8.27 10.22
C ILE A 191 -1.25 -9.48 10.97
N GLN A 192 -0.21 -10.10 10.42
CA GLN A 192 0.47 -11.20 11.10
C GLN A 192 1.32 -10.67 12.25
N VAL A 193 1.22 -11.30 13.41
CA VAL A 193 2.10 -11.03 14.55
C VAL A 193 3.29 -11.98 14.46
N ASN A 194 4.49 -11.43 14.36
CA ASN A 194 5.74 -12.19 14.28
C ASN A 194 6.57 -11.98 15.56
N GLY A 195 7.46 -12.93 15.85
CA GLY A 195 8.33 -12.88 17.03
C GLY A 195 7.75 -13.54 18.27
N GLY A 196 8.63 -14.04 19.15
CA GLY A 196 8.27 -14.73 20.39
C GLY A 196 7.52 -16.05 20.19
N THR A 197 7.04 -16.61 21.30
CA THR A 197 6.21 -17.82 21.28
C THR A 197 4.75 -17.51 20.95
N ILE A 198 3.99 -18.51 20.50
CA ILE A 198 2.58 -18.36 20.10
C ILE A 198 1.73 -17.84 21.27
N ALA A 199 2.00 -18.31 22.50
CA ALA A 199 1.34 -17.82 23.70
C ALA A 199 1.57 -16.31 23.90
N GLN A 200 2.83 -15.87 23.81
CA GLN A 200 3.20 -14.46 23.91
C GLN A 200 2.52 -13.60 22.83
N LYS A 201 2.38 -14.10 21.60
CA LYS A 201 1.66 -13.38 20.52
C LYS A 201 0.19 -13.17 20.85
N VAL A 202 -0.47 -14.17 21.42
CA VAL A 202 -1.89 -14.08 21.81
C VAL A 202 -2.06 -13.12 22.98
N ASP A 203 -1.17 -13.20 23.98
CA ASP A 203 -1.20 -12.32 25.14
C ASP A 203 -0.94 -10.86 24.75
N TRP A 204 0.07 -10.64 23.90
CA TRP A 204 0.34 -9.33 23.30
C TRP A 204 -0.88 -8.79 22.57
N ALA A 205 -1.55 -9.62 21.77
CA ALA A 205 -2.73 -9.19 21.03
C ALA A 205 -3.91 -8.84 21.94
N LYS A 206 -4.16 -9.63 23.00
CA LYS A 206 -5.20 -9.34 24.01
C LYS A 206 -4.93 -8.01 24.71
N GLU A 207 -3.68 -7.75 25.06
CA GLU A 207 -3.26 -6.51 25.72
C GLU A 207 -3.41 -5.28 24.80
N HIS A 208 -3.32 -5.48 23.49
CA HIS A 208 -3.43 -4.41 22.48
C HIS A 208 -4.84 -4.21 21.94
N PHE A 209 -5.85 -4.92 22.44
CA PHE A 209 -7.26 -4.66 22.06
C PHE A 209 -7.66 -3.24 22.42
N GLU A 210 -8.35 -2.57 21.48
CA GLU A 210 -8.86 -1.20 21.59
C GLU A 210 -7.79 -0.10 21.69
N LYS A 211 -6.52 -0.48 21.90
CA LYS A 211 -5.38 0.42 21.89
C LYS A 211 -5.05 0.88 20.47
N GLN A 212 -4.54 2.11 20.38
CA GLN A 212 -4.08 2.71 19.14
C GLN A 212 -2.61 2.36 18.89
N ILE A 213 -2.33 1.84 17.70
CA ILE A 213 -0.98 1.51 17.26
C ILE A 213 -0.53 2.56 16.24
N PRO A 214 0.45 3.41 16.59
CA PRO A 214 1.08 4.32 15.64
C PRO A 214 2.05 3.56 14.75
N VAL A 215 2.29 4.06 13.54
CA VAL A 215 3.21 3.41 12.58
C VAL A 215 4.67 3.39 13.03
N GLU A 216 5.07 4.34 13.90
CA GLU A 216 6.41 4.41 14.53
C GLU A 216 6.73 3.14 15.33
N SER A 217 5.71 2.46 15.86
CA SER A 217 5.90 1.21 16.62
C SER A 217 6.13 -0.02 15.72
N ILE A 218 5.85 0.10 14.41
CA ILE A 218 5.89 -1.01 13.46
C ILE A 218 7.13 -0.91 12.57
N PHE A 219 7.36 0.28 12.02
CA PHE A 219 8.44 0.54 11.08
C PHE A 219 9.46 1.51 11.67
N ALA A 220 10.73 1.26 11.38
CA ALA A 220 11.83 2.13 11.77
C ALA A 220 12.21 3.11 10.64
N GLN A 221 12.80 4.26 10.98
CA GLN A 221 13.39 5.12 9.95
C GLN A 221 14.53 4.38 9.22
N ASP A 222 14.73 4.67 7.93
CA ASP A 222 15.68 4.01 7.02
C ASP A 222 15.43 2.53 6.71
N GLU A 223 14.36 1.95 7.25
CA GLU A 223 13.94 0.58 6.94
C GLU A 223 13.44 0.47 5.49
N MET A 224 13.59 -0.71 4.90
CA MET A 224 12.95 -1.05 3.63
C MET A 224 11.53 -1.57 3.89
N ILE A 225 10.57 -1.24 3.02
CA ILE A 225 9.21 -1.78 3.07
C ILE A 225 8.74 -2.23 1.70
N ASP A 226 7.66 -3.02 1.73
CA ASP A 226 6.89 -3.38 0.56
C ASP A 226 5.58 -2.56 0.52
N CYS A 227 5.33 -1.92 -0.61
CA CYS A 227 4.11 -1.14 -0.86
C CYS A 227 3.12 -1.99 -1.65
N ILE A 228 2.01 -2.37 -1.02
CA ILE A 228 0.97 -3.20 -1.63
C ILE A 228 -0.28 -2.35 -1.89
N GLY A 229 -0.73 -2.32 -3.14
CA GLY A 229 -1.83 -1.47 -3.55
C GLY A 229 -2.57 -1.95 -4.78
N VAL A 230 -3.52 -1.12 -5.22
CA VAL A 230 -4.23 -1.29 -6.48
C VAL A 230 -3.88 -0.11 -7.38
N THR A 231 -3.41 -0.40 -8.60
CA THR A 231 -2.96 0.65 -9.53
C THR A 231 -4.09 1.54 -10.04
N LYS A 232 -3.76 2.72 -10.58
CA LYS A 232 -4.74 3.57 -11.29
C LYS A 232 -5.52 2.79 -12.34
N GLY A 233 -6.85 2.88 -12.31
CA GLY A 233 -7.70 2.37 -13.40
C GLY A 233 -7.62 3.29 -14.62
N LYS A 234 -7.34 2.73 -15.80
CA LYS A 234 -7.32 3.46 -17.08
C LYS A 234 -8.35 2.93 -18.09
N GLY A 235 -9.33 2.17 -17.61
CA GLY A 235 -10.42 1.60 -18.41
C GLY A 235 -9.97 0.52 -19.41
N PHE A 236 -10.81 0.28 -20.41
CA PHE A 236 -10.48 -0.54 -21.56
C PHE A 236 -9.45 0.20 -22.42
N LYS A 237 -8.35 -0.47 -22.78
CA LYS A 237 -7.37 0.06 -23.73
C LYS A 237 -7.12 -0.94 -24.84
N GLU A 238 -7.09 -0.39 -26.04
CA GLU A 238 -6.57 -1.07 -27.21
C GLU A 238 -5.05 -1.16 -27.15
N LEU A 239 -4.50 -2.12 -27.89
CA LEU A 239 -3.06 -2.21 -28.05
C LEU A 239 -2.61 -1.15 -29.05
N PRO A 240 -1.48 -0.46 -28.83
CA PRO A 240 -0.90 0.36 -29.87
C PRO A 240 -0.69 -0.51 -31.12
N ALA A 241 -1.12 -0.04 -32.29
CA ALA A 241 -1.12 -0.78 -33.55
C ALA A 241 0.28 -1.14 -34.08
N VAL A 242 1.33 -0.61 -33.47
CA VAL A 242 2.72 -0.73 -33.90
C VAL A 242 3.38 -1.95 -33.25
N GLY A 243 3.71 -2.97 -34.06
CA GLY A 243 4.69 -4.01 -33.69
C GLY A 243 4.16 -5.39 -33.32
N ILE A 244 2.90 -5.74 -33.61
CA ILE A 244 2.40 -7.12 -33.42
C ILE A 244 2.23 -7.80 -34.79
N PRO A 245 3.15 -8.70 -35.19
CA PRO A 245 2.95 -9.49 -36.40
C PRO A 245 1.73 -10.40 -36.21
N ARG A 246 0.72 -10.23 -37.08
CA ARG A 246 -0.45 -11.12 -37.10
C ARG A 246 -0.08 -12.39 -37.85
N SER A 247 -0.03 -13.51 -37.14
CA SER A 247 0.06 -14.83 -37.74
C SER A 247 -1.35 -15.31 -38.12
N PHE A 248 -1.59 -15.55 -39.41
CA PHE A 248 -2.90 -15.90 -39.98
C PHE A 248 -3.31 -17.38 -39.76
N LEU A 249 -2.49 -18.19 -39.07
CA LEU A 249 -2.55 -19.66 -39.16
C LEU A 249 -2.60 -20.34 -37.78
N VAL A 250 -3.51 -19.93 -36.90
CA VAL A 250 -3.76 -20.61 -35.62
C VAL A 250 -5.26 -20.72 -35.36
N LYS A 251 -5.80 -21.95 -35.27
CA LYS A 251 -7.24 -22.20 -35.01
C LYS A 251 -7.71 -21.62 -33.66
N LEU A 252 -6.81 -21.45 -32.69
CA LEU A 252 -7.11 -20.91 -31.38
C LEU A 252 -6.08 -19.84 -30.99
N THR A 253 -6.56 -18.65 -30.66
CA THR A 253 -5.69 -17.56 -30.20
C THR A 253 -5.17 -17.89 -28.79
N ARG A 254 -3.85 -18.00 -28.62
CA ARG A 254 -3.21 -18.25 -27.32
C ARG A 254 -3.44 -17.09 -26.34
N PHE A 255 -3.37 -17.36 -25.04
CA PHE A 255 -3.49 -16.31 -23.99
C PHE A 255 -2.26 -15.40 -23.92
N THR A 256 -1.12 -15.87 -24.45
CA THR A 256 0.13 -15.12 -24.54
C THR A 256 0.05 -13.97 -25.54
N VAL A 257 -0.80 -14.13 -26.58
CA VAL A 257 -1.03 -13.15 -27.64
C VAL A 257 -1.58 -11.85 -27.07
N ALA A 258 -1.14 -10.74 -27.63
CA ALA A 258 -1.62 -9.43 -27.24
C ALA A 258 -3.03 -9.16 -27.72
N ARG A 259 -3.91 -8.88 -26.75
CA ARG A 259 -5.27 -8.40 -26.96
C ARG A 259 -5.53 -7.12 -26.18
N ALA A 260 -6.45 -6.32 -26.72
CA ALA A 260 -7.05 -5.20 -26.02
C ALA A 260 -7.77 -5.68 -24.75
N GLY A 261 -7.91 -4.80 -23.75
CA GLY A 261 -8.56 -5.14 -22.51
C GLY A 261 -8.38 -4.11 -21.41
N GLN A 262 -8.77 -4.48 -20.19
CA GLN A 262 -8.62 -3.62 -19.01
C GLN A 262 -7.14 -3.26 -18.77
N LYS A 263 -6.86 -1.95 -18.65
CA LYS A 263 -5.55 -1.44 -18.21
C LYS A 263 -5.68 -0.77 -16.85
N GLY A 264 -4.94 -1.31 -15.89
CA GLY A 264 -4.86 -0.72 -14.55
C GLY A 264 -6.04 -1.11 -13.66
N TYR A 265 -6.03 -0.65 -12.41
CA TYR A 265 -6.82 -1.23 -11.33
C TYR A 265 -6.42 -2.69 -11.04
N HIS A 266 -5.11 -2.96 -11.05
CA HIS A 266 -4.57 -4.28 -10.77
C HIS A 266 -3.93 -4.30 -9.38
N HIS A 267 -4.02 -5.42 -8.66
CA HIS A 267 -3.27 -5.63 -7.43
C HIS A 267 -1.78 -5.78 -7.73
N ARG A 268 -0.94 -4.99 -7.07
CA ARG A 268 0.52 -5.01 -7.22
C ARG A 268 1.20 -4.87 -5.86
N THR A 269 2.38 -5.44 -5.78
CA THR A 269 3.32 -5.28 -4.67
C THR A 269 4.59 -4.69 -5.27
N GLU A 270 4.97 -3.52 -4.80
CA GLU A 270 6.28 -2.96 -5.08
C GLU A 270 7.19 -3.22 -3.91
N ILE A 271 8.24 -4.00 -4.15
CA ILE A 271 9.19 -4.38 -3.12
C ILE A 271 10.30 -3.33 -2.99
N ASN A 272 11.01 -3.36 -1.87
CA ASN A 272 12.26 -2.64 -1.66
C ASN A 272 12.13 -1.13 -1.89
N LYS A 273 11.15 -0.56 -1.21
CA LYS A 273 11.01 0.87 -1.06
C LYS A 273 11.78 1.25 0.23
N LYS A 274 12.36 2.45 0.37
CA LYS A 274 13.07 2.88 1.60
C LYS A 274 12.42 4.05 2.38
N ILE A 275 12.38 3.98 3.73
CA ILE A 275 11.78 5.01 4.60
C ILE A 275 12.79 6.12 4.77
N TYR A 276 12.52 7.31 4.23
CA TYR A 276 13.46 8.42 4.46
C TYR A 276 13.16 9.18 5.75
N ARG A 277 11.89 9.30 6.12
CA ARG A 277 11.47 9.95 7.37
C ARG A 277 10.12 9.43 7.83
N ILE A 278 9.97 9.30 9.14
CA ILE A 278 8.71 9.10 9.84
C ILE A 278 8.41 10.39 10.61
N GLY A 279 7.51 11.23 10.08
CA GLY A 279 7.09 12.47 10.75
C GLY A 279 6.01 12.23 11.81
N LYS A 280 5.90 13.14 12.78
CA LYS A 280 4.74 13.23 13.69
C LYS A 280 3.63 14.10 13.09
N SER A 281 2.42 13.91 13.62
CA SER A 281 1.24 14.64 13.16
C SER A 281 1.43 16.09 13.51
N CYS A 282 1.12 16.98 12.59
CA CYS A 282 1.31 18.38 12.93
C CYS A 282 0.18 18.97 13.77
N LEU A 283 -0.91 18.22 13.89
CA LEU A 283 -1.92 18.49 14.89
C LEU A 283 -1.28 18.59 16.28
N THR A 284 -0.22 17.83 16.50
CA THR A 284 0.58 17.85 17.71
C THR A 284 1.67 18.92 17.61
N GLU A 285 1.94 19.63 18.71
CA GLU A 285 2.99 20.64 18.82
C GLU A 285 4.36 20.23 18.21
N PRO A 286 4.94 19.04 18.53
CA PRO A 286 6.20 18.61 17.93
C PRO A 286 6.13 18.33 16.43
N GLY A 287 4.94 18.08 15.87
CA GLY A 287 4.81 17.77 14.45
C GLY A 287 4.58 19.00 13.57
N LYS A 288 4.39 20.20 14.13
CA LYS A 288 4.28 21.44 13.33
C LYS A 288 5.51 21.67 12.44
N GLN A 289 6.65 21.14 12.85
CA GLN A 289 7.94 21.26 12.18
C GLN A 289 8.33 19.98 11.40
N ASN A 290 7.38 19.10 11.09
CA ASN A 290 7.68 17.81 10.47
C ASN A 290 8.32 17.90 9.07
N GLY A 291 8.20 19.06 8.41
CA GLY A 291 8.83 19.37 7.12
C GLY A 291 10.20 20.06 7.21
N SER A 292 10.64 20.44 8.41
CA SER A 292 11.94 21.08 8.65
C SER A 292 13.05 20.05 8.81
N THR A 293 14.25 20.40 8.37
CA THR A 293 15.47 19.59 8.47
C THR A 293 16.51 20.38 9.27
N GLU A 294 17.59 19.73 9.71
CA GLU A 294 18.66 20.38 10.49
C GLU A 294 19.33 21.54 9.73
N PHE A 295 19.37 21.44 8.40
CA PHE A 295 19.95 22.45 7.51
C PHE A 295 18.96 23.53 7.07
N ASP A 296 17.66 23.33 7.30
CA ASP A 296 16.62 24.27 6.88
C ASP A 296 16.25 25.20 8.04
N ILE A 297 16.52 26.50 7.86
CA ILE A 297 16.22 27.55 8.84
C ILE A 297 14.69 27.75 8.95
N THR A 298 13.93 27.38 7.91
CA THR A 298 12.49 27.62 7.87
C THR A 298 11.71 26.56 8.64
N VAL A 299 10.93 27.02 9.62
CA VAL A 299 9.98 26.16 10.34
C VAL A 299 8.76 25.91 9.46
N LYS A 300 8.63 24.68 8.96
CA LYS A 300 7.56 24.32 8.03
C LYS A 300 7.06 22.90 8.25
N SER A 301 5.79 22.70 7.91
CA SER A 301 5.21 21.37 7.80
C SER A 301 5.47 20.77 6.42
N VAL A 302 5.39 19.45 6.28
CA VAL A 302 5.51 18.75 4.99
C VAL A 302 4.48 19.19 3.94
N ASN A 303 3.38 19.82 4.39
CA ASN A 303 2.31 20.22 3.50
C ASN A 303 2.78 21.30 2.54
N PRO A 304 2.56 21.13 1.23
CA PRO A 304 2.82 22.20 0.30
C PRO A 304 1.84 23.37 0.51
N MET A 305 2.23 24.55 0.06
CA MET A 305 1.32 25.70 0.05
C MET A 305 0.03 25.37 -0.74
N GLY A 306 -1.12 25.53 -0.09
CA GLY A 306 -2.43 25.18 -0.68
C GLY A 306 -2.82 23.71 -0.52
N GLY A 307 -1.98 22.88 0.12
CA GLY A 307 -2.24 21.45 0.30
C GLY A 307 -1.93 20.62 -0.95
N PHE A 308 -2.11 19.30 -0.85
CA PHE A 308 -1.86 18.40 -1.97
C PHE A 308 -3.04 18.40 -2.98
N PRO A 309 -2.76 18.39 -4.30
CA PRO A 309 -3.80 18.34 -5.33
C PRO A 309 -4.76 17.16 -5.18
N LEU A 310 -6.07 17.42 -5.31
CA LEU A 310 -7.18 16.46 -5.22
C LEU A 310 -7.32 15.74 -3.85
N TRP A 311 -6.48 16.07 -2.88
CA TRP A 311 -6.68 15.72 -1.48
C TRP A 311 -7.54 16.81 -0.84
N PHE A 312 -8.87 16.65 -0.91
CA PHE A 312 -9.81 17.66 -0.42
C PHE A 312 -9.65 17.87 1.09
N GLY A 313 -9.28 19.10 1.48
CA GLY A 313 -9.29 19.58 2.85
C GLY A 313 -8.46 20.85 3.05
N GLU A 314 -9.03 22.02 2.72
CA GLU A 314 -8.42 23.35 2.95
C GLU A 314 -8.37 23.79 4.43
N SER A 315 -8.82 22.96 5.39
CA SER A 315 -8.77 23.29 6.80
C SER A 315 -7.60 22.59 7.48
N ARG A 316 -6.61 23.42 7.86
CA ARG A 316 -5.68 23.32 9.00
C ARG A 316 -5.26 21.91 9.47
N LEU A 317 -3.95 21.82 9.69
CA LEU A 317 -3.25 20.79 10.47
C LEU A 317 -2.79 19.61 9.60
N CYS A 318 -1.67 19.92 8.96
CA CYS A 318 -0.61 19.02 8.55
C CYS A 318 -0.72 17.53 8.81
N TYR A 319 -0.62 16.93 7.64
CA TYR A 319 -0.60 15.53 7.36
C TYR A 319 0.63 14.95 8.02
N ASP A 320 0.47 13.70 8.37
CA ASP A 320 1.44 12.91 9.09
C ASP A 320 2.23 12.13 8.02
N PRO A 321 3.33 12.66 7.42
CA PRO A 321 4.12 11.91 6.46
C PRO A 321 4.96 10.91 7.24
N ARG A 322 4.35 9.82 7.65
CA ARG A 322 5.11 8.81 8.39
C ARG A 322 5.90 7.88 7.46
N LEU A 323 5.83 8.09 6.15
CA LEU A 323 6.48 7.24 5.16
C LEU A 323 6.71 8.05 3.87
N LEU A 324 7.99 8.24 3.50
CA LEU A 324 8.41 8.96 2.30
C LEU A 324 8.99 8.01 1.23
N TYR A 325 8.31 7.82 0.09
CA TYR A 325 8.51 6.65 -0.79
C TYR A 325 8.18 6.80 -2.28
N TRP A 326 8.41 5.84 -3.15
CA TRP A 326 8.03 5.96 -4.58
C TRP A 326 6.76 5.15 -4.92
N PHE A 327 5.58 5.78 -5.15
CA PHE A 327 4.54 5.26 -6.08
C PHE A 327 3.30 6.16 -6.35
N GLN A 328 2.53 5.86 -7.41
CA GLN A 328 1.28 6.51 -7.88
C GLN A 328 -0.02 5.69 -7.57
N GLU A 329 -0.76 6.08 -6.50
CA GLU A 329 -2.23 5.94 -6.22
C GLU A 329 -2.79 5.06 -5.05
N ALA A 330 -4.05 5.32 -4.69
CA ALA A 330 -4.74 5.26 -3.38
C ALA A 330 -4.75 3.97 -2.51
N SER A 331 -4.88 4.20 -1.18
CA SER A 331 -4.93 3.24 -0.05
C SER A 331 -3.91 2.10 -0.13
N TYR A 332 -2.72 2.34 0.41
CA TYR A 332 -1.63 1.38 0.48
C TYR A 332 -1.69 0.54 1.75
N HIS A 333 -1.22 -0.68 1.63
CA HIS A 333 -0.72 -1.44 2.77
C HIS A 333 0.79 -1.36 2.68
N SER A 334 1.41 -0.80 3.70
CA SER A 334 2.83 -0.95 3.90
C SER A 334 3.00 -2.26 4.67
N SER A 335 3.78 -3.19 4.14
CA SER A 335 4.21 -4.37 4.90
C SER A 335 5.72 -4.34 5.04
N LYS A 336 6.23 -4.91 6.13
CA LYS A 336 7.65 -5.25 6.25
C LYS A 336 8.02 -6.15 5.08
N VAL A 337 9.25 -6.01 4.61
CA VAL A 337 9.73 -6.75 3.44
C VAL A 337 9.63 -8.25 3.71
N VAL A 338 9.14 -9.01 2.73
CA VAL A 338 8.99 -10.47 2.87
C VAL A 338 10.36 -11.19 2.95
N GLY A 339 11.43 -10.57 2.45
CA GLY A 339 12.81 -11.02 2.62
C GLY A 339 13.75 -9.85 2.92
N GLU A 340 14.60 -10.01 3.93
CA GLU A 340 15.61 -9.01 4.26
C GLU A 340 16.54 -8.79 3.06
N SER A 341 16.88 -7.53 2.80
CA SER A 341 17.76 -7.16 1.68
C SER A 341 19.16 -6.88 2.19
N ASP A 342 20.10 -7.77 1.90
CA ASP A 342 21.52 -7.61 2.29
C ASP A 342 22.28 -6.58 1.43
N LYS A 343 21.55 -5.85 0.58
CA LYS A 343 22.15 -4.86 -0.32
C LYS A 343 22.52 -3.61 0.46
N ARG A 344 23.67 -3.03 0.15
CA ARG A 344 24.17 -1.77 0.75
C ARG A 344 23.13 -0.64 0.82
N PHE A 345 22.27 -0.52 -0.20
CA PHE A 345 21.20 0.48 -0.24
C PHE A 345 20.19 0.34 0.92
N ALA A 346 19.95 -0.88 1.41
CA ALA A 346 19.05 -1.13 2.54
C ALA A 346 19.61 -0.54 3.84
N TYR A 347 20.93 -0.60 4.06
CA TYR A 347 21.59 -0.11 5.27
C TYR A 347 22.04 1.35 5.23
N GLU A 348 21.87 2.05 4.09
CA GLU A 348 22.22 3.47 3.94
C GLU A 348 21.41 4.35 4.91
N LYS A 349 22.03 5.05 5.85
CA LYS A 349 21.31 6.01 6.71
C LYS A 349 21.03 7.28 5.93
N ILE A 350 19.81 7.81 6.01
CA ILE A 350 19.39 8.95 5.19
C ILE A 350 19.24 10.19 6.06
N ALA A 351 20.14 11.14 5.85
CA ALA A 351 20.02 12.51 6.35
C ALA A 351 19.40 13.40 5.27
N LEU A 352 18.25 13.99 5.58
CA LEU A 352 17.56 14.92 4.67
C LEU A 352 18.10 16.33 4.87
N LYS A 353 18.47 16.99 3.77
CA LYS A 353 18.89 18.39 3.77
C LYS A 353 17.72 19.33 3.58
N TRP A 354 16.78 18.98 2.71
CA TRP A 354 15.66 19.85 2.40
C TRP A 354 14.46 19.08 1.86
N ILE A 355 13.26 19.59 2.15
CA ILE A 355 11.98 19.07 1.66
C ILE A 355 11.25 20.20 0.95
N ASP A 356 10.81 19.94 -0.29
CA ASP A 356 10.03 20.91 -1.05
C ASP A 356 8.59 20.98 -0.55
N THR A 357 8.20 22.16 -0.07
CA THR A 357 6.84 22.52 0.37
C THR A 357 6.23 23.60 -0.52
N SER A 358 6.79 23.83 -1.71
CA SER A 358 6.18 24.70 -2.70
C SER A 358 4.83 24.17 -3.18
N SER A 359 3.95 25.09 -3.63
CA SER A 359 2.65 24.73 -4.19
C SER A 359 2.79 23.70 -5.31
N LYS A 360 1.99 22.63 -5.23
CA LYS A 360 1.84 21.61 -6.27
C LYS A 360 0.65 21.89 -7.20
N PHE A 361 -0.11 22.95 -6.92
CA PHE A 361 -1.05 23.54 -7.86
C PHE A 361 -0.28 24.56 -8.70
N GLY A 362 -0.04 24.23 -9.97
CA GLY A 362 0.81 25.02 -10.87
C GLY A 362 2.29 24.93 -10.53
N HIS A 363 3.04 26.01 -10.77
CA HIS A 363 4.47 26.11 -10.49
C HIS A 363 4.71 26.90 -9.20
N GLY A 364 4.89 26.19 -8.07
CA GLY A 364 5.20 26.82 -6.79
C GLY A 364 6.61 27.41 -6.76
N ARG A 365 6.73 28.68 -6.37
CA ARG A 365 8.03 29.39 -6.24
C ARG A 365 8.48 29.59 -4.79
N PHE A 366 7.54 29.68 -3.85
CA PHE A 366 7.82 29.93 -2.43
C PHE A 366 7.61 28.66 -1.63
N GLN A 367 8.37 28.49 -0.55
CA GLN A 367 8.27 27.35 0.36
C GLN A 367 7.24 27.59 1.46
N THR A 368 7.12 28.84 1.94
CA THR A 368 6.19 29.21 3.01
C THR A 368 5.29 30.38 2.64
N ARG A 369 4.17 30.51 3.35
CA ARG A 369 3.27 31.67 3.19
C ARG A 369 3.94 32.97 3.65
N ALA A 370 4.81 32.90 4.66
CA ALA A 370 5.55 34.04 5.18
C ALA A 370 6.53 34.57 4.11
N GLU A 371 7.30 33.68 3.48
CA GLU A 371 8.19 34.01 2.37
C GLU A 371 7.44 34.64 1.21
N LYS A 372 6.30 34.07 0.81
CA LYS A 372 5.43 34.65 -0.23
C LYS A 372 4.94 36.05 0.13
N LYS A 373 4.53 36.28 1.39
CA LYS A 373 4.04 37.59 1.85
C LYS A 373 5.17 38.62 1.89
N ALA A 374 6.37 38.21 2.34
CA ALA A 374 7.55 39.06 2.35
C ALA A 374 7.97 39.48 0.92
N PHE A 375 7.95 38.54 -0.03
CA PHE A 375 8.29 38.83 -1.43
C PHE A 375 7.25 39.71 -2.14
N MET A 376 5.96 39.43 -1.96
CA MET A 376 4.88 40.13 -2.66
C MET A 376 4.53 41.49 -2.05
N GLY A 377 4.96 41.77 -0.81
CA GLY A 377 4.58 42.97 -0.08
C GLY A 377 3.09 43.01 0.29
N LYS A 378 2.60 44.22 0.64
CA LYS A 378 1.18 44.44 0.92
C LYS A 378 0.39 44.47 -0.39
N LEU A 379 -0.61 43.60 -0.50
CA LEU A 379 -1.50 43.56 -1.66
C LEU A 379 -2.77 44.38 -1.40
N LYS A 380 -3.50 44.73 -2.47
CA LYS A 380 -4.78 45.46 -2.39
C LYS A 380 -5.77 44.85 -1.37
N LYS A 381 -5.89 43.52 -1.34
CA LYS A 381 -6.76 42.80 -0.40
C LYS A 381 -6.34 42.96 1.06
N ASP A 382 -5.04 43.13 1.33
CA ASP A 382 -4.52 43.28 2.68
C ASP A 382 -4.79 44.72 3.15
N LEU A 383 -4.66 45.71 2.25
CA LEU A 383 -5.05 47.11 2.53
C LEU A 383 -6.55 47.24 2.83
N ILE A 384 -7.41 46.53 2.07
CA ILE A 384 -8.86 46.50 2.34
C ILE A 384 -9.16 45.84 3.70
N ALA A 385 -8.40 44.82 4.09
CA ALA A 385 -8.57 44.15 5.38
C ALA A 385 -8.03 44.95 6.57
N GLU A 386 -7.13 45.91 6.35
CA GLU A 386 -6.65 46.85 7.38
C GLU A 386 -7.57 48.09 7.52
N GLY A 387 -8.33 48.43 6.47
CA GLY A 387 -9.25 49.56 6.45
C GLY A 387 -10.68 49.27 6.91
N ASN A 388 -11.04 47.99 7.08
CA ASN A 388 -12.26 47.52 7.75
C ASN A 388 -11.90 46.98 9.12
#